data_AF-A0A2S0PB63-F1
#
_entry.id   AF-A0A2S0PB63-F1
#
_cell.length_a   1.000
_cell.length_b   1.000
_cell.length_c   1.000
_cell.angle_alpha   90.00
_cell.angle_beta   90.00
_cell.angle_gamma   90.00
#
_symmetry.space_group_name_H-M   'P 1'
#
loop_
_entity.id
_entity.type
_entity.pdbx_description
1 polymer ?
#
loop_
_entity_poly.entity_id
_entity_poly.type
_entity_poly.pdbx_seq_one_letter_code
_entity_poly.pdbx_strand_id
1 'polypeptide(L)'
;MRRLVSVLTFHRHGALFFWGRPMRPDFQILADGKDTTATFRDRLISLRITDKAGLESDEVEVTLDDRDGAIDCRPQQADPRVPGLKPPSTASTR
;
A
#
# COMPACT_ATOMS: atom_id res chain seq x y z
N MET A 1 12.90 -22.13 -37.14
CA MET A 1 12.58 -23.39 -36.42
C MET A 1 13.52 -23.54 -35.22
N ARG A 2 12.94 -23.62 -34.01
CA ARG A 2 13.39 -24.19 -32.70
C ARG A 2 14.80 -24.83 -32.68
N ARG A 3 15.72 -24.63 -31.72
CA ARG A 3 15.68 -24.81 -30.23
C ARG A 3 16.96 -24.18 -29.62
N LEU A 4 16.88 -23.35 -28.57
CA LEU A 4 17.08 -23.62 -27.13
C LEU A 4 18.52 -23.94 -26.69
N VAL A 5 19.12 -22.98 -25.97
CA VAL A 5 20.36 -23.09 -25.18
C VAL A 5 20.01 -23.66 -23.81
N SER A 6 20.69 -24.72 -23.34
CA SER A 6 20.65 -25.15 -21.93
C SER A 6 21.89 -25.97 -21.57
N VAL A 7 22.80 -25.40 -20.78
CA VAL A 7 23.55 -26.12 -19.74
C VAL A 7 23.75 -25.14 -18.58
N LEU A 8 22.90 -25.23 -17.56
CA LEU A 8 23.13 -24.61 -16.26
C LEU A 8 23.51 -25.74 -15.29
N THR A 9 24.80 -25.85 -14.99
CA THR A 9 25.31 -26.78 -13.98
C THR A 9 24.86 -26.31 -12.61
N PHE A 10 23.89 -27.03 -12.03
CA PHE A 10 23.43 -26.89 -10.66
C PHE A 10 24.42 -27.58 -9.72
N HIS A 11 24.89 -26.89 -8.68
CA HIS A 11 25.46 -27.53 -7.48
C HIS A 11 24.61 -27.16 -6.26
N ARG A 12 24.06 -28.23 -5.64
CA ARG A 12 23.41 -28.35 -4.32
C ARG A 12 23.87 -27.26 -3.31
N HIS A 13 23.00 -26.59 -2.56
CA HIS A 13 22.04 -27.17 -1.61
C HIS A 13 20.94 -26.19 -1.17
N GLY A 14 19.69 -26.67 -1.15
CA GLY A 14 18.79 -26.48 0.00
C GLY A 14 17.94 -25.20 0.05
N ALA A 15 16.81 -25.18 -0.65
CA ALA A 15 15.47 -25.01 -0.06
C ALA A 15 14.42 -24.89 -1.17
N LEU A 16 13.66 -25.98 -1.35
CA LEU A 16 12.39 -26.00 -2.05
C LEU A 16 11.39 -25.10 -1.32
N PHE A 17 11.04 -23.93 -1.86
CA PHE A 17 9.82 -23.18 -1.49
C PHE A 17 9.37 -22.28 -2.65
N PHE A 18 9.04 -22.91 -3.78
CA PHE A 18 8.46 -22.26 -4.97
C PHE A 18 7.20 -23.00 -5.42
N TRP A 19 6.23 -23.15 -4.52
CA TRP A 19 4.83 -23.43 -4.84
C TRP A 19 3.99 -22.85 -3.69
N GLY A 20 3.16 -21.83 -3.96
CA GLY A 20 2.20 -21.30 -2.99
C GLY A 20 2.64 -20.10 -2.13
N ARG A 21 3.59 -19.26 -2.58
CA ARG A 21 3.67 -17.91 -1.98
C ARG A 21 2.47 -17.11 -2.51
N PRO A 22 1.57 -16.61 -1.65
CA PRO A 22 0.50 -15.75 -2.12
C PRO A 22 1.15 -14.59 -2.89
N MET A 23 0.70 -14.34 -4.12
CA MET A 23 1.01 -13.11 -4.85
C MET A 23 0.49 -11.97 -3.99
N ARG A 24 1.35 -11.43 -3.13
CA ARG A 24 1.06 -10.22 -2.38
C ARG A 24 1.35 -9.07 -3.33
N PRO A 25 0.36 -8.22 -3.67
CA PRO A 25 0.64 -7.00 -4.40
C PRO A 25 1.76 -6.26 -3.65
N ASP A 26 2.80 -5.90 -4.39
CA ASP A 26 3.90 -5.12 -3.83
C ASP A 26 3.56 -3.65 -3.97
N PHE A 27 3.76 -2.90 -2.89
CA PHE A 27 3.48 -1.48 -2.81
C PHE A 27 4.52 -0.84 -1.90
N GLN A 28 4.74 0.46 -2.09
CA GLN A 28 5.59 1.28 -1.24
C GLN A 28 4.78 2.49 -0.75
N ILE A 29 4.87 2.77 0.55
CA ILE A 29 4.25 3.96 1.15
C ILE A 29 5.36 4.79 1.79
N LEU A 30 5.53 5.99 1.25
CA LEU A 30 6.41 7.02 1.77
C LEU A 30 5.54 8.06 2.50
N ALA A 31 5.76 8.22 3.80
CA ALA A 31 5.14 9.28 4.60
C ALA A 31 6.25 10.24 5.04
N ASP A 32 6.11 11.53 4.76
CA ASP A 32 7.13 12.55 5.05
C ASP A 32 8.54 12.19 4.51
N GLY A 33 8.58 11.53 3.35
CA GLY A 33 9.83 11.07 2.72
C GLY A 33 10.46 9.84 3.39
N LYS A 34 9.80 9.23 4.39
CA LYS A 34 10.25 8.02 5.07
C LYS A 34 9.45 6.80 4.63
N ASP A 35 10.16 5.71 4.31
CA ASP A 35 9.53 4.41 4.05
C ASP A 35 8.82 3.90 5.30
N THR A 36 7.51 3.77 5.20
CA THR A 36 6.62 3.26 6.26
C THR A 36 5.89 2.00 5.79
N THR A 37 6.28 1.45 4.63
CA THR A 37 5.66 0.31 3.96
C THR A 37 5.44 -0.88 4.89
N ALA A 38 6.41 -1.18 5.76
CA ALA A 38 6.33 -2.29 6.70
C ALA A 38 5.13 -2.18 7.67
N THR A 39 4.82 -0.99 8.17
CA THR A 39 3.72 -0.74 9.10
C THR A 39 2.36 -0.97 8.44
N PHE A 40 2.22 -0.51 7.19
CA PHE A 40 1.01 -0.72 6.42
C PHE A 40 0.88 -2.18 5.96
N ARG A 41 1.98 -2.86 5.64
CA ARG A 41 1.96 -4.24 5.12
C ARG A 41 1.39 -5.26 6.09
N ASP A 42 1.53 -5.02 7.39
CA ASP A 42 0.93 -5.86 8.43
C ASP A 42 -0.60 -5.66 8.54
N ARG A 43 -1.06 -4.43 8.32
CA ARG A 43 -2.45 -4.00 8.60
C ARG A 43 -3.31 -3.76 7.37
N LEU A 44 -2.75 -3.78 6.15
CA LEU A 44 -3.48 -3.43 4.93
C LEU A 44 -4.53 -4.49 4.57
N ILE A 45 -5.79 -4.08 4.56
CA ILE A 45 -6.93 -4.88 4.09
C ILE A 45 -7.19 -4.59 2.60
N SER A 46 -7.22 -3.32 2.21
CA SER A 46 -7.41 -2.91 0.81
C SER A 46 -6.71 -1.60 0.48
N LEU A 47 -6.20 -1.49 -0.75
CA LEU A 47 -5.70 -0.26 -1.35
C LEU A 47 -6.41 -0.05 -2.69
N ARG A 48 -7.09 1.09 -2.85
CA ARG A 48 -7.75 1.48 -4.11
C ARG A 48 -7.26 2.85 -4.53
N ILE A 49 -6.87 2.97 -5.80
CA ILE A 49 -6.45 4.22 -6.42
C ILE A 49 -7.45 4.52 -7.54
N THR A 50 -8.03 5.70 -7.52
CA THR A 50 -8.94 6.21 -8.54
C THR A 50 -8.29 7.42 -9.18
N ASP A 51 -7.91 7.27 -10.45
CA ASP A 51 -7.53 8.39 -11.32
C ASP A 51 -8.78 9.20 -11.64
N LYS A 52 -8.75 10.51 -11.36
CA LYS A 52 -9.87 11.40 -11.67
C LYS A 52 -9.52 12.27 -12.86
N ALA A 53 -10.39 12.25 -13.87
CA ALA A 53 -10.18 13.04 -15.07
C ALA A 53 -10.33 14.55 -14.80
N GLY A 54 -9.56 15.37 -15.52
CA GLY A 54 -9.72 16.83 -15.54
C GLY A 54 -8.86 17.57 -14.53
N LEU A 55 -9.47 18.42 -13.70
CA LEU A 55 -8.81 19.27 -12.69
C LEU A 55 -8.93 18.71 -11.27
N GLU A 56 -9.54 17.54 -11.13
CA GLU A 56 -9.71 16.90 -9.83
C GLU A 56 -8.44 16.14 -9.45
N SER A 57 -8.11 16.12 -8.16
CA SER A 57 -7.00 15.31 -7.67
C SER A 57 -7.40 13.84 -7.61
N ASP A 58 -6.40 12.97 -7.81
CA ASP A 58 -6.55 11.53 -7.61
C ASP A 58 -7.02 11.20 -6.19
N GLU A 59 -7.68 10.06 -6.07
CA GLU A 59 -8.18 9.57 -4.79
C GLU A 59 -7.52 8.23 -4.44
N VAL A 60 -7.03 8.15 -3.21
CA VAL A 60 -6.48 6.91 -2.64
C VAL A 60 -7.30 6.54 -1.42
N GLU A 61 -7.85 5.33 -1.42
CA GLU A 61 -8.57 4.75 -0.30
C GLU A 61 -7.77 3.58 0.29
N VAL A 62 -7.54 3.64 1.60
CA VAL A 62 -6.78 2.64 2.36
C VAL A 62 -7.64 2.13 3.49
N THR A 63 -7.88 0.82 3.52
CA THR A 63 -8.55 0.15 4.65
C THR A 63 -7.49 -0.59 5.45
N LEU A 64 -7.41 -0.29 6.75
CA LEU A 64 -6.46 -0.89 7.67
C LEU A 64 -7.18 -1.69 8.75
N ASP A 65 -6.50 -2.73 9.22
CA ASP A 65 -6.85 -3.49 10.40
C ASP A 65 -6.40 -2.74 11.66
N ASP A 66 -7.37 -2.48 12.55
CA ASP A 66 -7.15 -1.85 13.86
C ASP A 66 -7.50 -2.80 15.02
N ARG A 67 -7.14 -4.08 14.93
CA ARG A 67 -7.47 -5.08 15.96
C ARG A 67 -6.93 -4.76 17.35
N ASP A 68 -5.85 -4.00 17.43
CA ASP A 68 -5.16 -3.63 18.69
C ASP A 68 -5.41 -2.18 19.12
N GLY A 69 -6.27 -1.42 18.41
CA GLY A 69 -6.52 0.00 18.69
C GLY A 69 -5.27 0.88 18.55
N ALA A 70 -4.36 0.53 17.63
CA ALA A 70 -3.05 1.17 17.50
C ALA A 70 -3.04 2.32 16.48
N ILE A 71 -4.14 2.55 15.77
CA ILE A 71 -4.26 3.61 14.77
C ILE A 71 -4.87 4.86 15.42
N ASP A 72 -4.04 5.90 15.64
CA ASP A 72 -4.52 7.22 16.04
C ASP A 72 -5.17 7.93 14.84
N CYS A 73 -6.49 7.80 14.70
CA CYS A 73 -7.26 8.40 13.61
C CYS A 73 -7.71 9.84 13.92
N ARG A 74 -6.83 10.67 14.51
CA ARG A 74 -7.22 12.04 14.82
C ARG A 74 -7.46 12.85 13.55
N PRO A 75 -8.53 13.68 13.51
CA PRO A 75 -8.75 14.57 12.39
C PRO A 75 -7.54 15.47 12.24
N GLN A 76 -6.86 15.40 11.09
CA GLN A 76 -5.83 16.36 10.77
C GLN A 76 -6.52 17.73 10.65
N GLN A 77 -6.17 18.67 11.53
CA GLN A 77 -6.64 20.05 11.37
C GLN A 77 -6.20 20.55 9.99
N ALA A 78 -7.17 21.01 9.20
CA ALA A 78 -6.87 21.71 7.96
C ALA A 78 -5.98 22.91 8.29
N ASP A 79 -4.86 23.06 7.57
CA ASP A 79 -4.03 24.25 7.73
C ASP A 79 -4.88 25.49 7.37
N PRO A 80 -5.02 26.46 8.26
CA PRO A 80 -5.92 27.59 8.05
C PRO A 80 -5.43 28.56 6.97
N ARG A 81 -4.21 28.38 6.43
CA ARG A 81 -3.62 29.23 5.39
C ARG A 81 -3.89 28.72 3.98
N VAL A 82 -4.45 27.52 3.81
CA VAL A 82 -4.88 26.99 2.49
C VAL A 82 -6.37 27.28 2.25
N PRO A 83 -6.71 28.28 1.42
CA PRO A 83 -8.09 28.64 1.14
C PRO A 83 -8.78 27.53 0.33
N GLY A 84 -10.01 27.17 0.71
CA GLY A 84 -10.81 26.18 -0.04
C GLY A 84 -10.55 24.72 0.29
N LEU A 85 -9.61 24.41 1.20
CA LEU A 85 -9.46 23.06 1.72
C LEU A 85 -10.68 22.71 2.59
N LYS A 86 -11.55 21.82 2.09
CA LYS A 86 -12.68 21.32 2.87
C LYS A 86 -12.12 20.59 4.11
N PRO A 87 -12.63 20.84 5.33
CA PRO A 87 -12.21 20.07 6.49
C PRO A 87 -12.43 18.57 6.21
N PRO A 88 -11.55 17.68 6.71
CA PRO A 88 -11.71 16.26 6.49
C PRO A 88 -13.12 15.86 6.91
N SER A 89 -13.85 15.17 6.02
CA SER A 89 -15.17 14.65 6.38
C SER A 89 -14.96 13.69 7.54
N THR A 90 -15.48 14.05 8.70
CA THR A 90 -15.38 13.24 9.91
C THR A 90 -15.84 11.84 9.56
N ALA A 91 -14.91 10.88 9.52
CA ALA A 91 -15.28 9.49 9.35
C ALA A 91 -16.21 9.16 10.51
N SER A 92 -17.47 8.89 10.19
CA SER A 92 -18.49 8.55 11.17
C SER A 92 -18.12 7.19 11.74
N THR A 93 -17.46 7.16 12.89
CA THR A 93 -17.36 5.96 13.72
C THR A 93 -18.77 5.59 14.14
N ARG A 94 -19.33 4.57 13.50
CA ARG A 94 -20.51 3.86 13.98
C ARG A 94 -20.09 2.46 14.38
#